data_AF-A0A448YIF5-F1
#
_entry.id   AF-A0A448YIF5-F1
#
_cell.length_a   1.000
_cell.length_b   1.000
_cell.length_c   1.000
_cell.angle_alpha   90.00
_cell.angle_beta   90.00
_cell.angle_gamma   90.00
#
_symmetry.space_group_name_H-M   'P 1'
#
loop_
_entity.id
_entity.type
_entity.pdbx_description
1 polymer ?
#
loop_
_entity_poly.entity_id
_entity_poly.type
_entity_poly.pdbx_seq_one_letter_code
_entity_poly.pdbx_strand_id
1 'polypeptide(L)'
;MARSSRSKSRLRAKAVKVSGKKSDYQKTEDDRRERIAAKAEESLAKQKAKEEVEKMEIDTENVESKEEKENTEKVSTSGWRRTRKAQNKKRKASKRRNKSMKF
;
A
#
# COMPACT_ATOMS: atom_id res chain seq x y z
N MET A 1 -22.24 42.43 13.74
CA MET A 1 -22.32 41.37 12.71
C MET A 1 -21.41 40.21 13.08
N ALA A 2 -21.92 38.98 13.07
CA ALA A 2 -21.08 37.79 13.30
C ALA A 2 -20.08 37.60 12.15
N ARG A 3 -18.87 37.12 12.46
CA ARG A 3 -17.86 36.85 11.43
C ARG A 3 -18.12 35.50 10.75
N SER A 4 -18.10 35.49 9.42
CA SER A 4 -18.19 34.29 8.59
C SER A 4 -17.20 33.20 9.02
N SER A 5 -17.59 31.94 8.84
CA SER A 5 -16.73 30.77 9.10
C SER A 5 -15.43 30.80 8.31
N ARG A 6 -15.45 31.40 7.12
CA ARG A 6 -14.30 31.57 6.22
C ARG A 6 -13.53 32.88 6.43
N SER A 7 -13.89 33.67 7.45
CA SER A 7 -13.19 34.92 7.72
C SER A 7 -11.72 34.66 8.07
N LYS A 8 -10.80 35.38 7.37
CA LYS A 8 -9.35 35.18 7.52
C LYS A 8 -8.88 35.33 8.97
N SER A 9 -9.45 36.24 9.74
CA SER A 9 -9.10 36.43 11.16
C SER A 9 -9.43 35.20 12.02
N ARG A 10 -10.61 34.58 11.83
CA ARG A 10 -10.98 33.35 12.55
C ARG A 10 -10.12 32.16 12.11
N LEU A 11 -9.82 32.04 10.82
CA LEU A 11 -8.97 30.98 10.30
C LEU A 11 -7.54 31.08 10.83
N ARG A 12 -6.95 32.28 10.88
CA ARG A 12 -5.62 32.50 11.48
C ARG A 12 -5.60 32.14 12.97
N ALA A 13 -6.61 32.56 13.74
CA ALA A 13 -6.72 32.20 15.16
C ALA A 13 -6.83 30.68 15.37
N LYS A 14 -7.60 29.98 14.51
CA LYS A 14 -7.68 28.51 14.52
C LYS A 14 -6.33 27.87 14.17
N ALA A 15 -5.63 28.38 13.16
CA ALA A 15 -4.33 27.85 12.76
C ALA A 15 -3.32 27.93 13.91
N VAL A 16 -3.25 29.05 14.64
CA VAL A 16 -2.37 29.19 15.81
C VAL A 16 -2.74 28.15 16.89
N LYS A 17 -4.03 27.90 17.12
CA LYS A 17 -4.48 26.91 18.10
C LYS A 17 -4.23 25.46 17.68
N VAL A 18 -4.38 25.12 16.41
CA VAL A 18 -4.32 23.73 15.95
C VAL A 18 -2.89 23.37 15.54
N SER A 19 -2.31 24.14 14.62
CA SER A 19 -1.00 23.85 14.02
C SER A 19 0.14 24.73 14.58
N GLY A 20 -0.12 25.52 15.61
CA GLY A 20 0.92 26.31 16.27
C GLY A 20 1.96 25.41 16.92
N LYS A 21 3.24 25.79 16.80
CA LYS A 21 4.32 25.09 17.48
C LYS A 21 4.04 25.13 18.99
N LYS A 22 3.97 23.95 19.64
CA LYS A 22 3.58 23.75 21.05
C LYS A 22 2.09 23.90 21.38
N SER A 23 1.19 23.90 20.39
CA SER A 23 -0.24 23.83 20.69
C SER A 23 -0.59 22.50 21.35
N ASP A 24 -1.59 22.52 22.24
CA ASP A 24 -2.02 21.29 22.92
C ASP A 24 -2.68 20.31 21.95
N TYR A 25 -3.37 20.82 20.92
CA TYR A 25 -3.93 20.00 19.84
C TYR A 25 -2.85 19.23 19.09
N GLN A 26 -1.74 19.90 18.73
CA GLN A 26 -0.66 19.25 18.01
C GLN A 26 0.01 18.16 18.86
N LYS A 27 0.27 18.44 20.15
CA LYS A 27 0.82 17.45 21.09
C LYS A 27 -0.07 16.22 21.20
N THR A 28 -1.37 16.42 21.40
CA THR A 28 -2.31 15.28 21.54
C THR A 28 -2.40 14.42 20.28
N GLU A 29 -2.28 15.02 19.10
CA GLU A 29 -2.25 14.30 17.83
C GLU A 29 -0.93 13.54 17.64
N ASP A 30 0.20 14.15 18.00
CA ASP A 30 1.50 13.50 17.92
C ASP A 30 1.61 12.32 18.90
N ASP A 31 1.17 12.48 20.15
CA ASP A 31 1.08 11.40 21.15
C ASP A 31 0.18 10.24 20.67
N ARG A 32 -0.89 10.55 19.95
CA ARG A 32 -1.78 9.55 19.36
C ARG A 32 -1.09 8.81 18.22
N ARG A 33 -0.36 9.52 17.36
CA ARG A 33 0.38 8.91 16.23
C ARG A 33 1.43 7.95 16.73
N GLU A 34 2.20 8.34 17.75
CA GLU A 34 3.21 7.49 18.38
C GLU A 34 2.59 6.21 18.95
N ARG A 35 1.48 6.31 19.68
CA ARG A 35 0.76 5.13 20.21
C ARG A 35 0.25 4.20 19.11
N ILE A 36 -0.23 4.75 17.99
CA ILE A 36 -0.72 3.93 16.88
C ILE A 36 0.45 3.23 16.19
N ALA A 37 1.57 3.92 15.99
CA ALA A 37 2.78 3.34 15.40
C ALA A 37 3.31 2.18 16.25
N ALA A 38 3.45 2.38 17.56
CA ALA A 38 3.90 1.34 18.48
C ALA A 38 2.99 0.09 18.42
N LYS A 39 1.66 0.28 18.45
CA LYS A 39 0.71 -0.83 18.32
C LYS A 39 0.80 -1.55 16.97
N ALA A 40 1.06 -0.81 15.89
CA ALA A 40 1.22 -1.40 14.56
C ALA A 40 2.48 -2.27 14.47
N GLU A 41 3.59 -1.80 15.02
CA GLU A 41 4.84 -2.55 15.10
C GLU A 41 4.68 -3.82 15.95
N GLU A 42 4.08 -3.71 17.14
CA GLU A 42 3.77 -4.86 17.99
C GLU A 42 2.86 -5.88 17.30
N SER A 43 1.82 -5.42 16.61
CA SER A 43 0.90 -6.29 15.88
C SER A 43 1.62 -7.04 14.76
N LEU A 44 2.51 -6.36 14.03
CA LEU A 44 3.28 -6.95 12.95
C LEU A 44 4.26 -8.00 13.49
N ALA A 45 4.95 -7.71 14.59
CA ALA A 45 5.82 -8.68 15.25
C ALA A 45 5.06 -9.94 15.70
N LYS A 46 3.86 -9.76 16.29
CA LYS A 46 2.98 -10.89 16.69
C LYS A 46 2.53 -11.72 15.50
N GLN A 47 2.21 -11.09 14.38
CA GLN A 47 1.82 -11.81 13.15
C GLN A 47 2.99 -12.63 12.59
N LYS A 48 4.19 -12.04 12.51
CA LYS A 48 5.39 -12.76 12.06
C LYS A 48 5.73 -13.94 12.95
N ALA A 49 5.68 -13.76 14.27
CA ALA A 49 5.94 -14.85 15.21
C ALA A 49 4.93 -16.01 15.05
N LYS A 50 3.64 -15.70 14.81
CA LYS A 50 2.64 -16.73 14.52
C LYS A 50 2.92 -17.44 13.20
N GLU A 51 3.23 -16.70 12.13
CA GLU A 51 3.58 -17.30 10.84
C GLU A 51 4.85 -18.16 10.91
N GLU A 52 5.83 -17.80 11.74
CA GLU A 52 7.03 -18.63 11.94
C GLU A 52 6.72 -19.94 12.66
N VAL A 53 5.86 -19.90 13.69
CA VAL A 53 5.41 -21.11 14.39
C VAL A 53 4.61 -22.02 13.44
N GLU A 54 3.66 -21.47 12.69
CA GLU A 54 2.88 -22.23 11.69
C GLU A 54 3.78 -22.81 10.58
N LYS A 55 4.82 -22.09 10.13
CA LYS A 55 5.78 -22.61 9.14
C LYS A 55 6.63 -23.75 9.69
N MET A 56 7.05 -23.70 10.96
CA MET A 56 7.81 -24.79 11.58
C MET A 56 6.97 -26.06 11.75
N GLU A 57 5.67 -25.95 12.06
CA GLU A 57 4.77 -27.11 12.12
C GLU A 57 4.52 -27.73 10.74
N ILE A 58 4.42 -26.92 9.68
CA ILE A 58 4.19 -27.39 8.31
C ILE A 58 5.45 -28.03 7.70
N ASP A 59 6.65 -27.53 7.98
CA ASP A 59 7.89 -28.12 7.46
C ASP A 59 8.20 -29.50 8.08
N THR A 60 7.66 -29.85 9.25
CA THR A 60 7.80 -31.20 9.80
C THR A 60 6.90 -32.24 9.15
N GLU A 61 5.76 -31.85 8.54
CA GLU A 61 4.87 -32.78 7.83
C GLU A 61 5.18 -32.90 6.32
N ASN A 62 5.94 -31.96 5.74
CA ASN A 62 6.09 -31.85 4.28
C ASN A 62 7.44 -32.33 3.71
N VAL A 63 8.31 -32.94 4.54
CA VAL A 63 9.61 -33.47 4.11
C VAL A 63 9.48 -34.83 3.41
N GLU A 64 8.42 -35.60 3.64
CA GLU A 64 8.25 -36.94 3.03
C GLU A 64 7.75 -36.93 1.57
N SER A 65 7.38 -35.78 0.99
CA SER A 65 6.70 -35.73 -0.32
C SER A 65 7.46 -35.01 -1.45
N LYS A 66 8.75 -34.67 -1.26
CA LYS A 66 9.50 -33.82 -2.20
C LYS A 66 10.36 -34.53 -3.24
N GLU A 67 10.53 -35.85 -3.20
CA GLU A 67 11.45 -36.55 -4.12
C GLU A 67 10.85 -36.92 -5.50
N GLU A 68 9.54 -36.75 -5.75
CA GLU A 68 8.91 -37.26 -6.99
C GLU A 68 8.66 -36.22 -8.12
N LYS A 69 9.18 -34.98 -8.05
CA LYS A 69 8.80 -33.90 -8.99
C LYS A 69 9.91 -33.35 -9.90
N GLU A 70 10.96 -34.11 -10.19
CA GLU A 70 12.07 -33.63 -11.03
C GLU A 70 11.82 -33.68 -12.56
N ASN A 71 10.70 -34.24 -13.04
CA ASN A 71 10.43 -34.40 -14.48
C ASN A 71 9.19 -33.64 -15.00
N THR A 72 9.01 -32.38 -14.60
CA THR A 72 8.10 -31.47 -15.32
C THR A 72 8.92 -30.33 -15.93
N GLU A 73 8.91 -30.24 -17.25
CA GLU A 73 9.56 -29.16 -18.01
C GLU A 73 9.22 -27.79 -17.39
N LYS A 74 10.25 -27.05 -16.95
CA LYS A 74 10.09 -25.70 -16.38
C LYS A 74 9.53 -24.76 -17.46
N VAL A 75 8.22 -24.56 -17.46
CA VAL A 75 7.57 -23.55 -18.31
C VAL A 75 8.10 -22.17 -17.92
N SER A 76 8.83 -21.52 -18.83
CA SER A 76 9.38 -20.18 -18.60
C SER A 76 8.24 -19.15 -18.56
N THR A 77 7.85 -18.75 -17.35
CA THR A 77 6.82 -17.71 -17.11
C THR A 77 7.35 -16.28 -17.23
N SER A 78 8.62 -16.12 -17.65
CA SER A 78 9.37 -14.85 -17.71
C SER A 78 8.70 -13.73 -18.53
N GLY A 79 7.72 -14.05 -19.39
CA GLY A 79 6.95 -13.08 -20.19
C GLY A 79 5.56 -12.70 -19.66
N TRP A 80 4.95 -13.46 -18.76
CA TRP A 80 3.49 -13.40 -18.55
C TRP A 80 2.99 -12.14 -17.82
N ARG A 81 3.85 -11.49 -17.00
CA ARG A 81 3.49 -10.26 -16.27
C ARG A 81 3.69 -8.96 -17.07
N ARG A 82 4.51 -8.96 -18.14
CA ARG A 82 4.85 -7.75 -18.91
C ARG A 82 4.08 -7.60 -20.23
N THR A 83 3.38 -8.62 -20.68
CA THR A 83 2.73 -8.67 -22.01
C THR A 83 1.49 -7.81 -22.13
N ARG A 84 0.62 -7.75 -21.10
CA ARG A 84 -0.69 -7.07 -21.20
C ARG A 84 -0.59 -5.56 -21.46
N LYS A 85 0.37 -4.85 -20.86
CA LYS A 85 0.55 -3.40 -21.07
C LYS A 85 1.00 -3.10 -22.50
N ALA A 86 1.96 -3.87 -23.02
CA ALA A 86 2.45 -3.74 -24.39
C ALA A 86 1.37 -4.12 -25.42
N GLN A 87 0.65 -5.22 -25.21
CA GLN A 87 -0.45 -5.66 -26.06
C GLN A 87 -1.60 -4.64 -26.08
N ASN A 88 -2.02 -4.12 -24.91
CA ASN A 88 -3.06 -3.09 -24.84
C ASN A 88 -2.62 -1.77 -25.49
N LYS A 89 -1.34 -1.37 -25.36
CA LYS A 89 -0.81 -0.17 -26.02
C LYS A 89 -0.84 -0.33 -27.54
N LYS A 90 -0.37 -1.47 -28.07
CA LYS A 90 -0.45 -1.80 -29.51
C LYS A 90 -1.90 -1.81 -30.01
N ARG A 91 -2.82 -2.47 -29.30
CA ARG A 91 -4.25 -2.56 -29.66
C ARG A 91 -4.98 -1.20 -29.63
N LYS A 92 -4.65 -0.32 -28.68
CA LYS A 92 -5.22 1.04 -28.62
C LYS A 92 -4.67 1.93 -29.72
N ALA A 93 -3.38 1.82 -30.04
CA ALA A 93 -2.76 2.58 -31.13
C ALA A 93 -3.36 2.20 -32.50
N SER A 94 -3.55 0.90 -32.78
CA SER A 94 -4.17 0.45 -34.03
C SER A 94 -5.64 0.88 -34.16
N LYS A 95 -6.42 0.84 -33.07
CA LYS A 95 -7.81 1.35 -33.06
C LYS A 95 -7.93 2.86 -33.26
N ARG A 96 -6.91 3.64 -32.88
CA ARG A 96 -6.88 5.11 -33.05
C ARG A 96 -6.42 5.55 -34.43
N ARG A 97 -5.68 4.71 -35.17
CA ARG A 97 -5.20 5.02 -36.53
C ARG A 97 -6.35 5.31 -37.51
N ASN A 98 -7.53 4.74 -37.29
CA ASN A 98 -8.70 4.94 -38.15
C ASN A 98 -9.66 6.04 -37.62
N LYS A 99 -9.32 6.77 -36.54
CA LYS A 99 -10.25 7.72 -35.89
C LYS A 99 -9.88 9.20 -35.94
N SER A 100 -8.69 9.58 -36.42
CA SER A 100 -8.44 10.93 -36.94
C SER A 100 -7.00 11.04 -37.44
N MET A 101 -6.79 10.98 -38.76
CA MET A 101 -6.04 12.06 -39.38
C MET A 101 -7.12 12.97 -39.96
N LYS A 102 -7.52 13.99 -39.18
CA LYS A 102 -8.08 15.19 -39.81
C LYS A 102 -6.87 15.86 -40.44
N PHE A 103 -6.87 15.93 -41.77
CA PHE A 103 -6.00 16.87 -42.49
C PHE A 103 -6.27 18.29 -41.98
#